data_AF-A0A7J3UAG7-F1
#
_entry.id   AF-A0A7J3UAG7-F1
#
_cell.length_a   1.000
_cell.length_b   1.000
_cell.length_c   1.000
_cell.angle_alpha   90.00
_cell.angle_beta   90.00
_cell.angle_gamma   90.00
#
_symmetry.space_group_name_H-M   'P 1'
#
loop_
_entity.id
_entity.type
_entity.pdbx_description
1 polymer ?
#
loop_
_entity_poly.entity_id
_entity_poly.type
_entity_poly.pdbx_seq_one_letter_code
_entity_poly.pdbx_strand_id
1 'polypeptide(L)'
;DMGLDAGETRIIPKEKIGLAGFSTHSLPFSIFISHIEKTTDADVMLIGIQPGQFHSGISDKVKEAGKKLLEILKRDAFDEIETL
;
A
#
# COMPACT_ATOMS: atom_id res chain seq x y z
N ASP A 1 -1.92 -2.67 -8.14
CA ASP A 1 -0.82 -2.73 -9.13
C ASP A 1 -0.35 -1.30 -9.35
N MET A 2 0.95 -1.06 -9.23
CA MET A 2 1.62 0.23 -9.36
C MET A 2 2.51 0.30 -10.61
N GLY A 3 2.61 -0.79 -11.40
CA GLY A 3 3.48 -0.84 -12.58
C GLY A 3 4.99 -0.86 -12.26
N LEU A 4 5.35 -1.22 -11.03
CA LEU A 4 6.73 -1.34 -10.56
C LEU A 4 7.22 -2.80 -10.60
N ASP A 5 8.48 -3.00 -10.24
CA ASP A 5 9.01 -4.35 -10.01
C ASP A 5 8.39 -5.01 -8.78
N ALA A 6 8.24 -6.34 -8.82
CA ALA A 6 7.68 -7.10 -7.72
C ALA A 6 8.49 -6.90 -6.42
N GLY A 7 7.79 -6.57 -5.33
CA GLY A 7 8.39 -6.26 -4.03
C GLY A 7 8.69 -4.76 -3.80
N GLU A 8 8.58 -3.92 -4.83
CA GLU A 8 8.71 -2.48 -4.65
C GLU A 8 7.64 -1.95 -3.68
N THR A 9 8.06 -1.16 -2.70
CA THR A 9 7.20 -0.60 -1.66
C THR A 9 7.07 0.90 -1.86
N ARG A 10 5.85 1.44 -1.83
CA ARG A 10 5.60 2.88 -1.96
C ARG A 10 4.57 3.38 -0.97
N ILE A 11 4.76 4.62 -0.51
CA ILE A 11 3.67 5.42 0.06
C ILE A 11 2.78 5.85 -1.10
N ILE A 12 1.51 5.50 -1.04
CA ILE A 12 0.53 5.81 -2.09
C ILE A 12 -0.19 7.10 -1.70
N PRO A 13 0.00 8.20 -2.47
CA PRO A 13 -0.66 9.46 -2.18
C PRO A 13 -2.17 9.35 -2.43
N LYS A 14 -2.97 10.10 -1.67
CA LYS A 14 -4.44 9.98 -1.65
C LYS A 14 -5.08 10.17 -3.03
N GLU A 15 -4.47 11.04 -3.84
CA GLU A 15 -4.94 11.36 -5.19
C GLU A 15 -4.82 10.15 -6.13
N LYS A 16 -3.88 9.24 -5.88
CA LYS A 16 -3.68 8.01 -6.68
C LYS A 16 -4.57 6.85 -6.22
N ILE A 17 -5.25 6.96 -5.07
CA ILE A 17 -6.11 5.90 -4.52
C ILE A 17 -7.34 5.66 -5.40
N GLY A 18 -7.88 6.70 -6.04
CA GLY A 18 -9.02 6.58 -6.96
C GLY A 18 -8.74 5.68 -8.16
N LEU A 19 -7.47 5.52 -8.55
CA LEU A 19 -7.02 4.66 -9.65
C LEU A 19 -6.74 3.22 -9.20
N ALA A 20 -6.61 2.97 -7.90
CA ALA A 20 -6.28 1.67 -7.32
C ALA A 20 -7.52 0.78 -7.09
N GLY A 21 -8.68 1.14 -7.66
CA GLY A 21 -9.97 0.48 -7.50
C GLY A 21 -10.02 -0.94 -8.09
N PHE A 22 -9.36 -1.89 -7.43
CA PHE A 22 -9.65 -3.31 -7.56
C PHE A 22 -10.99 -3.60 -6.87
N SER A 23 -12.10 -3.31 -7.56
CA SER A 23 -13.40 -3.98 -7.46
C SER A 23 -14.49 -2.99 -7.89
N THR A 24 -15.05 -3.20 -9.07
CA THR A 24 -16.24 -2.51 -9.58
C THR A 24 -17.53 -2.90 -8.84
N HIS A 25 -17.45 -3.74 -7.79
CA HIS A 25 -18.57 -4.17 -6.96
C HIS A 25 -18.38 -3.86 -5.46
N SER A 26 -17.38 -3.07 -5.09
CA SER A 26 -17.08 -2.74 -3.68
C SER A 26 -16.92 -1.24 -3.49
N LEU A 27 -17.18 -0.75 -2.27
CA LEU A 27 -16.98 0.65 -1.88
C LEU A 27 -15.58 1.12 -2.33
N PRO A 28 -15.46 2.25 -3.06
CA PRO A 28 -14.15 2.73 -3.48
C PRO A 28 -13.25 2.92 -2.26
N PHE A 29 -12.03 2.39 -2.34
CA PHE A 29 -11.10 2.39 -1.22
C PHE A 29 -10.79 3.81 -0.70
N SER A 30 -10.83 4.81 -1.58
CA SER A 30 -10.73 6.23 -1.24
C SER A 30 -11.85 6.73 -0.30
N ILE A 31 -13.07 6.22 -0.46
CA ILE A 31 -14.21 6.55 0.41
C ILE A 31 -14.01 5.95 1.80
N PHE A 32 -13.50 4.72 1.88
CA PHE A 32 -13.19 4.07 3.16
C PHE A 32 -12.14 4.84 3.95
N ILE A 33 -11.04 5.24 3.31
CA ILE A 33 -9.99 6.07 3.94
C ILE A 33 -10.57 7.40 4.40
N SER A 34 -11.32 8.09 3.54
CA SER A 34 -11.97 9.36 3.89
C SER A 34 -12.92 9.22 5.08
N HIS A 35 -13.57 8.06 5.25
CA HIS A 35 -14.44 7.80 6.37
C HIS A 35 -13.67 7.63 7.68
N ILE A 36 -12.57 6.87 7.68
CA ILE A 36 -11.70 6.73 8.86
C ILE A 36 -11.21 8.10 9.32
N GLU A 37 -10.61 8.88 8.44
CA GLU A 37 -10.05 10.20 8.78
C GLU A 37 -11.10 11.12 9.42
N LYS A 38 -12.31 11.17 8.85
CA LYS A 38 -13.39 12.01 9.38
C LYS A 38 -13.99 11.51 10.70
N THR A 39 -13.95 10.21 10.96
CA THR A 39 -14.60 9.63 12.14
C THR A 39 -13.66 9.48 13.32
N THR A 40 -12.36 9.37 13.07
CA THR A 40 -11.35 9.16 14.12
C THR A 40 -10.40 10.34 14.29
N ASP A 41 -10.45 11.35 13.42
CA ASP A 41 -9.49 12.47 13.38
C ASP A 41 -8.03 11.99 13.27
N ALA A 42 -7.83 10.84 12.61
CA ALA A 42 -6.53 10.20 12.47
C ALA A 42 -5.94 10.49 11.09
N ASP A 43 -4.63 10.68 11.05
CA ASP A 43 -3.87 10.69 9.80
C ASP A 43 -3.77 9.27 9.24
N VAL A 44 -4.18 9.07 7.98
CA VAL A 44 -4.09 7.78 7.31
C VAL A 44 -3.02 7.81 6.24
N MET A 45 -2.04 6.91 6.38
CA MET A 45 -1.01 6.65 5.38
C MET A 45 -1.25 5.30 4.71
N LEU A 46 -1.21 5.28 3.38
CA LEU A 46 -1.33 4.06 2.60
C LEU A 46 0.05 3.61 2.12
N ILE A 47 0.43 2.37 2.44
CA ILE A 47 1.67 1.76 1.99
C ILE A 47 1.33 0.52 1.16
N GLY A 48 1.78 0.49 -0.10
CA GLY A 48 1.57 -0.64 -1.00
C GLY A 48 2.87 -1.40 -1.27
N ILE A 49 2.77 -2.71 -1.45
CA ILE A 49 3.84 -3.57 -1.97
C ILE A 49 3.39 -4.09 -3.34
N GLN A 50 4.21 -3.88 -4.36
CA GLN A 50 3.91 -4.33 -5.71
C GLN A 50 3.85 -5.86 -5.76
N PRO A 51 2.72 -6.46 -6.16
CA PRO A 51 2.62 -7.91 -6.27
C PRO A 51 3.55 -8.43 -7.37
N GLY A 52 4.03 -9.66 -7.19
CA GLY A 52 4.61 -10.45 -8.26
C GLY A 52 3.53 -11.12 -9.11
N GLN A 53 3.93 -12.08 -9.93
CA GLN A 53 2.97 -12.82 -10.73
C GLN A 53 2.06 -13.70 -9.87
N PHE A 54 0.75 -13.60 -10.09
CA PHE A 54 -0.27 -14.39 -9.41
C PHE A 54 -0.31 -15.82 -9.98
N HIS A 55 0.56 -16.68 -9.48
CA HIS A 55 0.55 -18.12 -9.81
C HIS A 55 0.21 -18.97 -8.60
N SER A 56 1.08 -19.00 -7.58
CA SER A 56 0.92 -19.88 -6.41
C SER A 56 1.37 -19.20 -5.11
N GLY A 57 0.56 -18.26 -4.63
CA GLY A 57 0.81 -17.56 -3.37
C GLY A 57 1.75 -16.36 -3.49
N ILE A 58 2.28 -15.91 -2.35
CA ILE A 58 3.12 -14.72 -2.28
C ILE A 58 4.55 -15.07 -2.76
N SER A 59 5.05 -14.35 -3.77
CA SER A 59 6.42 -14.51 -4.25
C SER A 59 7.45 -14.14 -3.18
N ASP A 60 8.65 -14.73 -3.23
CA ASP A 60 9.68 -14.47 -2.21
C ASP A 60 10.11 -13.01 -2.17
N LYS A 61 10.21 -12.32 -3.32
CA LYS A 61 10.46 -10.87 -3.39
C LYS A 61 9.44 -10.07 -2.57
N VAL A 62 8.16 -10.43 -2.65
CA VAL A 62 7.07 -9.76 -1.91
C VAL A 62 7.12 -10.10 -0.42
N LYS A 63 7.50 -11.34 -0.06
CA LYS A 63 7.71 -11.71 1.35
C LYS A 63 8.87 -10.92 1.97
N GLU A 64 9.98 -10.79 1.24
CA GLU A 64 11.15 -10.02 1.67
C GLU A 64 10.81 -8.54 1.82
N ALA A 65 10.07 -7.96 0.87
CA ALA A 65 9.54 -6.61 0.99
C ALA A 65 8.67 -6.44 2.24
N GLY A 66 7.79 -7.40 2.54
CA GLY A 66 7.00 -7.39 3.77
C GLY A 66 7.86 -7.42 5.04
N LYS A 67 8.93 -8.22 5.07
CA LYS A 67 9.88 -8.22 6.19
C LYS A 67 10.62 -6.88 6.31
N LYS A 68 11.09 -6.31 5.19
CA LYS A 68 11.74 -4.99 5.18
C LYS A 68 10.81 -3.90 5.69
N LEU A 69 9.55 -3.90 5.24
CA LEU A 69 8.54 -2.96 5.70
C LEU A 69 8.31 -3.09 7.21
N LEU A 70 8.19 -4.31 7.75
CA LEU A 70 8.05 -4.51 9.20
C LEU A 70 9.22 -3.90 9.99
N GLU A 71 10.46 -4.01 9.51
CA GLU A 71 11.61 -3.39 10.17
C GLU A 71 11.59 -1.86 10.08
N ILE A 72 11.11 -1.29 8.96
CA ILE A 72 10.89 0.16 8.83
C ILE A 72 9.84 0.63 9.84
N LEU A 73 8.69 -0.07 9.92
CA LEU A 73 7.58 0.27 10.83
C LEU A 73 8.01 0.23 12.31
N LYS A 74 8.80 -0.78 12.71
CA LYS A 74 9.31 -0.88 14.09
C LYS A 74 10.26 0.26 14.47
N ARG A 75 10.88 0.90 13.48
CA ARG A 75 11.87 1.98 13.65
C ARG A 75 11.29 3.36 13.42
N ASP A 76 10.01 3.45 13.03
CA ASP A 76 9.35 4.68 12.58
C ASP A 76 10.11 5.41 11.44
N ALA A 77 10.85 4.65 10.61
CA ALA A 77 11.74 5.19 9.57
C ALA A 77 11.03 5.36 8.21
N PHE A 78 9.85 5.99 8.21
CA PHE A 78 8.97 6.08 7.04
C PHE A 78 9.59 6.83 5.86
N ASP A 79 10.59 7.68 6.11
CA ASP A 79 11.38 8.38 5.11
C ASP A 79 12.21 7.45 4.21
N GLU A 80 12.44 6.20 4.65
CA GLU A 80 13.06 5.15 3.82
C GLU A 80 12.13 4.63 2.71
N ILE A 81 10.84 5.00 2.70
CA ILE A 81 9.85 4.55 1.71
C ILE A 81 9.57 5.67 0.70
N GLU A 82 9.85 5.38 -0.58
CA GLU A 82 9.55 6.32 -1.66
C GLU A 82 8.04 6.55 -1.84
N THR A 83 7.66 7.75 -2.28
CA THR A 83 6.27 8.06 -2.66
C THR A 83 6.01 7.66 -4.11
N LEU A 84 4.84 7.07 -4.39
CA LEU A 84 4.42 6.64 -5.72
C LEU A 84 4.16 7.82 -6.65
#